data_AF-A0A0D6DTY0-F1
#
_entry.id   AF-A0A0D6DTY0-F1
#
_cell.length_a   1.000
_cell.length_b   1.000
_cell.length_c   1.000
_cell.angle_alpha   90.00
_cell.angle_beta   90.00
_cell.angle_gamma   90.00
#
_symmetry.space_group_name_H-M   'P 1'
#
loop_
_entity.id
_entity.type
_entity.pdbx_description
1 polymer ?
#
loop_
_entity_poly.entity_id
_entity_poly.type
_entity_poly.pdbx_seq_one_letter_code
_entity_poly.pdbx_strand_id
1 'polypeptide(L)'
;MVTVLTFAGIYLISGLLIGFGTWHYPYSLTNGRIFPIWQLSLKSLGLFLVSLLFIGSMGQLLSLIFKKSLVVIGLIVVCLTGFLTLEREVWFQPFKKFIPFEYLGYGRLINDIKILPDHFLLIGVVYLVGLSLIFLSISAYLYHQYYYRKVGKL
;
A
#
# COMPACT_ATOMS: atom_id res chain seq x y z
N MET A 1 33.31 -4.76 -1.33
CA MET A 1 33.75 -5.65 -2.43
C MET A 1 33.62 -7.13 -2.09
N VAL A 2 34.16 -7.59 -0.95
CA VAL A 2 34.09 -9.01 -0.53
C VAL A 2 32.65 -9.54 -0.45
N THR A 3 31.72 -8.76 0.12
CA THR A 3 30.30 -9.12 0.26
C THR A 3 29.56 -9.32 -1.06
N VAL A 4 29.89 -8.49 -2.07
CA VAL A 4 29.29 -8.58 -3.42
C VAL A 4 29.82 -9.81 -4.16
N LEU A 5 31.11 -10.10 -4.01
CA LEU A 5 31.76 -11.28 -4.59
C LEU A 5 31.25 -12.58 -3.96
N THR A 6 31.07 -12.61 -2.63
CA THR A 6 30.46 -13.76 -1.94
C THR A 6 28.99 -13.95 -2.33
N PHE A 7 28.24 -12.86 -2.50
CA PHE A 7 26.85 -12.95 -2.97
C PHE A 7 26.77 -13.47 -4.40
N ALA A 8 27.61 -12.95 -5.31
CA ALA A 8 27.69 -13.43 -6.69
C ALA A 8 28.13 -14.91 -6.76
N GLY A 9 29.06 -15.33 -5.90
CA GLY A 9 29.50 -16.73 -5.79
C GLY A 9 28.37 -17.65 -5.31
N ILE A 10 27.67 -17.27 -4.24
CA ILE A 10 26.52 -18.04 -3.71
C ILE A 10 25.37 -18.06 -4.74
N TYR A 11 25.16 -16.96 -5.48
CA TYR A 11 24.19 -16.85 -6.56
C TYR A 11 24.49 -17.88 -7.67
N LEU A 12 25.71 -17.88 -8.20
CA LEU A 12 26.11 -18.78 -9.28
C LEU A 12 26.09 -20.26 -8.86
N ILE A 13 26.59 -20.58 -7.66
CA ILE A 13 26.61 -21.95 -7.14
C ILE A 13 25.18 -22.48 -6.93
N SER A 14 24.30 -21.68 -6.34
CA SER A 14 22.90 -22.07 -6.09
C SER A 14 22.11 -22.19 -7.39
N GLY A 15 22.37 -21.31 -8.36
CA GLY A 15 21.74 -21.35 -9.69
C GLY A 15 22.16 -22.58 -10.51
N LEU A 16 23.42 -23.04 -10.38
CA LEU A 16 23.91 -24.24 -11.05
C LEU A 16 23.40 -25.54 -10.43
N LEU A 17 23.29 -25.60 -9.10
CA LEU A 17 22.88 -26.82 -8.39
C LEU A 17 21.35 -27.02 -8.35
N ILE A 18 20.58 -25.93 -8.30
CA ILE A 18 19.13 -25.98 -8.03
C ILE A 18 18.32 -25.33 -9.17
N GLY A 19 18.97 -24.60 -10.09
CA GLY A 19 18.33 -23.85 -11.17
C GLY A 19 18.17 -22.37 -10.82
N PHE A 20 18.42 -21.50 -11.81
CA PHE A 20 18.25 -20.04 -11.66
C PHE A 20 16.76 -19.70 -11.48
N GLY A 21 16.44 -18.87 -10.49
CA GLY A 21 15.05 -18.44 -10.21
C GLY A 21 14.25 -19.37 -9.29
N THR A 22 14.90 -20.32 -8.61
CA THR A 22 14.22 -21.21 -7.64
C THR A 22 13.91 -20.53 -6.30
N TRP A 23 12.88 -21.06 -5.63
CA TRP A 23 12.21 -20.52 -4.43
C TRP A 23 13.10 -20.22 -3.20
N HIS A 24 14.35 -20.66 -3.21
CA HIS A 24 15.30 -20.55 -2.08
C HIS A 24 16.32 -19.42 -2.22
N TYR A 25 16.16 -18.51 -3.19
CA TYR A 25 17.11 -17.42 -3.35
C TYR A 25 17.09 -16.46 -2.14
N PRO A 26 18.21 -16.29 -1.41
CA PRO A 26 18.23 -15.45 -0.22
C PRO A 26 18.27 -13.98 -0.61
N TYR A 27 17.16 -13.28 -0.41
CA TYR A 27 17.16 -11.82 -0.35
C TYR A 27 17.50 -11.40 1.07
N SER A 28 18.71 -10.89 1.25
CA SER A 28 19.11 -10.21 2.49
C SER A 28 18.40 -8.87 2.56
N LEU A 29 17.39 -8.75 3.42
CA LEU A 29 16.93 -7.45 3.89
C LEU A 29 17.90 -6.95 4.97
N THR A 30 18.00 -5.62 5.09
CA THR A 30 18.95 -4.79 5.87
C THR A 30 19.21 -5.23 7.32
N ASN A 31 18.40 -6.15 7.87
CA ASN A 31 18.50 -6.71 9.22
C ASN A 31 19.07 -8.15 9.27
N GLY A 32 19.62 -8.67 8.18
CA GLY A 32 20.28 -9.99 8.14
C GLY A 32 19.32 -11.20 8.24
N ARG A 33 18.01 -10.97 8.17
CA ARG A 33 16.99 -12.04 8.16
C ARG A 33 16.71 -12.47 6.72
N ILE A 34 16.96 -13.74 6.44
CA ILE A 34 16.67 -14.37 5.15
C ILE A 34 15.19 -14.72 5.12
N PHE A 35 14.42 -14.07 4.23
CA PHE A 35 13.03 -14.44 3.97
C PHE A 35 12.92 -15.15 2.61
N PRO A 36 12.13 -16.24 2.51
CA PRO A 36 11.82 -16.85 1.22
C PRO A 36 11.04 -15.87 0.33
N ILE A 37 11.38 -15.80 -0.95
CA ILE A 37 10.80 -14.86 -1.93
C ILE A 37 9.27 -14.93 -1.93
N TRP A 38 8.73 -16.15 -1.94
CA TRP A 38 7.30 -16.39 -1.99
C TRP A 38 6.55 -15.71 -0.83
N GLN A 39 7.12 -15.68 0.38
CA GLN A 39 6.49 -15.05 1.54
C GLN A 39 6.46 -13.53 1.39
N LEU A 40 7.51 -12.95 0.82
CA LEU A 40 7.60 -11.51 0.55
C LEU A 40 6.60 -11.10 -0.54
N SER A 41 6.54 -11.89 -1.62
CA SER A 41 5.58 -11.72 -2.70
C SER A 41 4.14 -11.86 -2.22
N LEU A 42 3.84 -12.81 -1.33
CA LEU A 42 2.48 -12.98 -0.78
C LEU A 42 2.05 -11.79 0.06
N LYS A 43 2.93 -11.31 0.94
CA LYS A 43 2.65 -10.14 1.78
C LYS A 43 2.44 -8.89 0.93
N SER A 44 3.26 -8.71 -0.11
CA SER A 44 3.11 -7.63 -1.07
C SER A 44 1.79 -7.72 -1.85
N LEU A 45 1.42 -8.91 -2.33
CA LEU A 45 0.15 -9.14 -3.04
C LEU A 45 -1.07 -8.88 -2.14
N GLY A 46 -1.05 -9.38 -0.90
CA GLY A 46 -2.14 -9.13 0.05
C GLY A 46 -2.32 -7.64 0.33
N LEU A 47 -1.22 -6.93 0.57
CA LEU A 47 -1.24 -5.50 0.83
C LEU A 47 -1.65 -4.69 -0.41
N PHE A 48 -1.27 -5.13 -1.61
CA PHE A 48 -1.73 -4.56 -2.87
C PHE A 48 -3.24 -4.70 -3.06
N LEU A 49 -3.82 -5.87 -2.77
CA LEU A 49 -5.27 -6.08 -2.83
C LEU A 49 -6.02 -5.18 -1.85
N VAL A 50 -5.52 -5.07 -0.62
CA VAL A 50 -6.09 -4.18 0.40
C VAL A 50 -5.98 -2.71 -0.04
N SER A 51 -4.87 -2.32 -0.66
CA SER A 51 -4.66 -0.98 -1.19
C SER A 51 -5.61 -0.65 -2.34
N LEU A 52 -5.89 -1.62 -3.22
CA LEU A 52 -6.90 -1.47 -4.27
C LEU A 52 -8.30 -1.29 -3.69
N LEU A 53 -8.65 -2.07 -2.68
CA LEU A 53 -9.93 -1.95 -1.97
C LEU A 53 -10.06 -0.55 -1.37
N PHE A 54 -9.00 -0.05 -0.74
CA PHE A 54 -8.93 1.31 -0.22
C PHE A 54 -9.17 2.37 -1.29
N ILE A 55 -8.37 2.37 -2.36
CA ILE A 55 -8.50 3.36 -3.44
C ILE A 55 -9.88 3.28 -4.09
N GLY A 56 -10.42 2.06 -4.27
CA GLY A 56 -11.78 1.84 -4.78
C GLY A 56 -12.85 2.45 -3.88
N SER A 57 -12.80 2.18 -2.58
CA SER A 57 -13.75 2.74 -1.60
C SER A 57 -13.69 4.27 -1.51
N MET A 58 -12.48 4.84 -1.57
CA MET A 58 -12.28 6.29 -1.62
C MET A 58 -12.84 6.88 -2.92
N GLY A 59 -12.54 6.25 -4.06
CA GLY A 59 -13.06 6.66 -5.36
C GLY A 59 -14.58 6.61 -5.43
N GLN A 60 -15.21 5.59 -4.84
CA GLN A 60 -16.66 5.49 -4.72
C GLN A 60 -17.25 6.66 -3.93
N LEU A 61 -16.68 6.97 -2.76
CA LEU A 61 -17.14 8.10 -1.93
C LEU A 61 -17.01 9.44 -2.68
N LEU A 62 -15.86 9.68 -3.29
CA LEU A 62 -15.63 10.90 -4.08
C LEU A 62 -16.58 10.97 -5.28
N SER A 63 -16.90 9.84 -5.92
CA SER A 63 -17.82 9.82 -7.08
C SER A 63 -19.26 10.21 -6.72
N LEU A 64 -19.67 9.98 -5.47
CA LEU A 64 -20.99 10.40 -4.98
C LEU A 64 -21.04 11.91 -4.70
N ILE A 65 -19.90 12.50 -4.30
CA ILE A 65 -19.77 13.94 -4.04
C ILE A 65 -19.60 14.71 -5.36
N PHE A 66 -18.73 14.22 -6.24
CA PHE A 66 -18.37 14.86 -7.50
C PHE A 66 -18.99 14.15 -8.69
N LYS A 67 -19.90 14.82 -9.40
CA LYS A 67 -20.62 14.26 -10.57
C LYS A 67 -19.73 13.92 -11.78
N LYS A 68 -18.49 14.40 -11.82
CA LYS A 68 -17.56 14.24 -12.95
C LYS A 68 -16.43 13.31 -12.55
N SER A 69 -16.33 12.15 -13.22
CA SER A 69 -15.29 11.14 -12.95
C SER A 69 -13.86 11.65 -13.10
N LEU A 70 -13.61 12.54 -14.07
CA LEU A 70 -12.32 13.20 -14.26
C LEU A 70 -11.85 13.97 -13.02
N VAL A 71 -12.77 14.62 -12.31
CA VAL A 71 -12.45 15.37 -11.08
C VAL A 71 -12.05 14.42 -9.96
N VAL A 72 -12.76 13.29 -9.84
CA VAL A 72 -12.46 12.25 -8.83
C VAL A 72 -11.06 11.67 -9.04
N ILE A 73 -10.76 11.25 -10.28
CA ILE A 73 -9.46 10.67 -10.61
C ILE A 73 -8.36 11.71 -10.40
N GLY A 74 -8.56 12.96 -10.86
CA GLY A 74 -7.62 14.05 -10.67
C GLY A 74 -7.32 14.31 -9.19
N LEU A 75 -8.34 14.30 -8.32
CA LEU A 75 -8.16 14.53 -6.89
C LEU A 75 -7.40 13.39 -6.22
N ILE A 76 -7.67 12.13 -6.57
CA ILE A 76 -6.90 10.98 -6.08
C ILE A 76 -5.42 11.11 -6.49
N VAL A 77 -5.16 11.45 -7.75
CA VAL A 77 -3.78 11.64 -8.25
C VAL A 77 -3.09 12.78 -7.50
N VAL A 78 -3.74 13.92 -7.31
CA VAL A 78 -3.19 15.07 -6.56
C VAL A 78 -2.90 14.70 -5.10
N CYS A 79 -3.77 13.93 -4.44
CA CYS A 79 -3.51 13.46 -3.08
C CYS A 79 -2.29 12.53 -3.03
N LEU A 80 -2.15 11.61 -3.99
CA LEU A 80 -1.03 10.67 -4.05
C LEU A 80 0.30 11.38 -4.35
N THR A 81 0.33 12.30 -5.31
CA THR A 81 1.53 13.05 -5.67
C THR A 81 1.90 14.08 -4.60
N GLY A 82 0.90 14.72 -3.99
CA GLY A 82 1.08 15.61 -2.85
C GLY A 82 1.70 14.87 -1.66
N PHE A 83 1.18 13.69 -1.33
CA PHE A 83 1.76 12.84 -0.30
C PHE A 83 3.22 12.48 -0.61
N LEU A 84 3.51 12.01 -1.83
CA LEU A 84 4.87 11.67 -2.27
C LEU A 84 5.86 12.84 -2.17
N THR A 85 5.38 14.05 -2.35
CA THR A 85 6.19 15.27 -2.22
C THR A 85 6.45 15.57 -0.75
N LEU A 86 5.40 15.57 0.08
CA LEU A 86 5.49 15.86 1.51
C LEU A 86 6.28 14.80 2.29
N GLU A 87 6.24 13.55 1.84
CA GLU A 87 6.95 12.42 2.45
C GLU A 87 8.47 12.66 2.55
N ARG A 88 9.03 13.50 1.67
CA ARG A 88 10.46 13.83 1.65
C ARG A 88 10.85 14.89 2.67
N GLU A 89 9.88 15.62 3.22
CA GLU A 89 10.11 16.73 4.12
C GLU A 89 10.37 16.26 5.56
N VAL A 90 11.37 16.84 6.22
CA VAL A 90 11.80 16.42 7.58
C VAL A 90 10.71 16.64 8.62
N TRP A 91 9.96 17.74 8.50
CA TRP A 91 8.87 18.07 9.44
C TRP A 91 7.65 17.16 9.29
N PHE A 92 7.52 16.47 8.16
CA PHE A 92 6.37 15.60 7.86
C PHE A 92 6.60 14.15 8.28
N GLN A 93 7.86 13.74 8.50
CA GLN A 93 8.24 12.41 8.98
C GLN A 93 7.45 11.91 10.21
N PRO A 94 7.23 12.69 11.30
CA PRO A 94 6.47 12.20 12.45
C PRO A 94 4.97 11.99 12.16
N PHE A 95 4.43 12.68 11.16
CA PHE A 95 3.02 12.61 10.77
C PHE A 95 2.74 11.53 9.73
N LYS A 96 3.76 11.14 8.97
CA LYS A 96 3.70 10.14 7.89
C LYS A 96 2.96 8.86 8.30
N LYS A 97 3.20 8.37 9.52
CA LYS A 97 2.55 7.15 10.08
C LYS A 97 1.03 7.23 10.24
N PHE A 98 0.44 8.43 10.28
CA PHE A 98 -1.00 8.61 10.44
C PHE A 98 -1.75 8.69 9.10
N ILE A 99 -1.03 8.64 7.99
CA ILE A 99 -1.60 8.85 6.67
C ILE A 99 -1.80 7.50 5.97
N PRO A 100 -3.00 7.19 5.47
CA PRO A 100 -3.27 5.88 4.86
C PRO A 100 -2.40 5.61 3.64
N PHE A 101 -1.97 6.66 2.93
CA PHE A 101 -1.11 6.55 1.74
C PHE A 101 0.26 5.92 2.03
N GLU A 102 0.73 5.98 3.27
CA GLU A 102 1.98 5.34 3.68
C GLU A 102 1.90 3.81 3.59
N TYR A 103 0.73 3.26 3.89
CA TYR A 103 0.49 1.83 3.97
C TYR A 103 0.12 1.20 2.62
N LEU A 104 0.15 1.94 1.51
CA LEU A 104 -0.26 1.46 0.20
C LEU A 104 0.74 0.51 -0.48
N GLY A 105 1.98 0.43 0.01
CA GLY A 105 3.04 -0.29 -0.68
C GLY A 105 4.01 -0.99 0.25
N TYR A 106 4.18 -2.30 0.04
CA TYR A 106 5.09 -3.13 0.81
C TYR A 106 6.56 -2.65 0.72
N GLY A 107 6.97 -2.12 -0.43
CA GLY A 107 8.30 -1.54 -0.63
C GLY A 107 8.56 -0.27 0.18
N ARG A 108 7.51 0.54 0.46
CA ARG A 108 7.64 1.75 1.30
C ARG A 108 7.78 1.38 2.78
N LEU A 109 6.93 0.45 3.21
CA LEU A 109 6.94 -0.09 4.56
C LEU A 109 8.29 -0.72 4.96
N ILE A 110 9.03 -1.28 4.00
CA ILE A 110 10.38 -1.80 4.22
C ILE A 110 11.44 -0.68 4.32
N ASN A 111 11.30 0.39 3.55
CA ASN A 111 12.27 1.49 3.57
C ASN A 111 12.17 2.32 4.86
N ASP A 112 10.98 2.41 5.45
CA ASP A 112 10.72 3.24 6.63
C ASP A 112 10.60 2.45 7.95
N ILE A 113 11.16 1.24 8.03
CA ILE A 113 11.13 0.37 9.24
C ILE A 113 11.59 1.10 10.51
N LYS A 114 12.45 2.12 10.40
CA LYS A 114 12.94 2.90 11.55
C LYS A 114 11.89 3.86 12.15
N ILE A 115 10.89 4.25 11.36
CA ILE A 115 9.86 5.24 11.72
C ILE A 115 8.54 4.55 12.02
N LEU A 116 8.29 3.39 11.39
CA LEU A 116 7.06 2.63 11.59
C LEU A 116 7.09 1.75 12.86
N PRO A 117 5.96 1.62 13.55
CA PRO A 117 5.82 0.78 14.74
C PRO A 117 6.00 -0.71 14.44
N ASP A 118 6.34 -1.50 15.47
CA ASP A 118 6.36 -2.96 15.40
C ASP A 118 5.00 -3.48 14.89
N HIS A 119 5.03 -4.45 13.96
CA HIS A 119 3.86 -4.97 13.23
C HIS A 119 3.22 -4.01 12.22
N PHE A 120 3.99 -3.09 11.64
CA PHE A 120 3.56 -2.13 10.61
C PHE A 120 2.68 -2.69 9.48
N LEU A 121 2.92 -3.93 9.03
CA LEU A 121 2.09 -4.58 8.00
C LEU A 121 0.65 -4.81 8.48
N LEU A 122 0.49 -5.32 9.70
CA LEU A 122 -0.82 -5.62 10.26
C LEU A 122 -1.59 -4.34 10.55
N ILE A 123 -0.89 -3.34 11.10
CA ILE A 123 -1.44 -2.00 11.33
C ILE A 123 -1.92 -1.40 10.01
N GLY A 124 -1.10 -1.45 8.95
CA GLY A 124 -1.49 -0.97 7.63
C GLY A 124 -2.73 -1.66 7.08
N VAL A 125 -2.81 -2.99 7.18
CA VAL A 125 -3.99 -3.75 6.73
C VAL A 125 -5.24 -3.35 7.51
N VAL A 126 -5.18 -3.35 8.85
CA VAL A 126 -6.32 -2.98 9.70
C VAL A 126 -6.76 -1.55 9.43
N TYR A 127 -5.80 -0.64 9.28
CA TYR A 127 -6.08 0.77 9.04
C TYR A 127 -6.74 1.00 7.67
N LEU A 128 -6.20 0.40 6.60
CA LEU A 128 -6.77 0.52 5.25
C LEU A 128 -8.15 -0.12 5.17
N VAL A 129 -8.33 -1.34 5.69
CA VAL A 129 -9.63 -2.03 5.70
C VAL A 129 -10.64 -1.25 6.55
N GLY A 130 -10.24 -0.75 7.71
CA GLY A 130 -11.09 0.06 8.57
C GLY A 130 -11.58 1.33 7.87
N LEU A 131 -10.66 2.08 7.23
CA LEU A 131 -11.03 3.28 6.48
C LEU A 131 -11.92 2.95 5.29
N SER A 132 -11.66 1.84 4.60
CA SER A 132 -12.51 1.38 3.50
C SER A 132 -13.93 1.09 3.92
N LEU A 133 -14.12 0.40 5.06
CA LEU A 133 -15.45 0.12 5.59
C LEU A 133 -16.18 1.41 5.96
N ILE A 134 -15.49 2.40 6.52
CA ILE A 134 -16.03 3.73 6.80
C ILE A 134 -16.47 4.41 5.49
N PHE A 135 -15.61 4.43 4.47
CA PHE A 135 -15.92 5.03 3.17
C PHE A 135 -17.10 4.35 2.46
N LEU A 136 -17.16 3.02 2.51
CA LEU A 136 -18.29 2.27 1.96
C LEU A 136 -19.58 2.54 2.73
N SER A 137 -19.54 2.62 4.06
CA SER A 137 -20.70 2.93 4.90
C SER A 137 -21.25 4.33 4.62
N ILE A 138 -20.36 5.33 4.56
CA ILE A 138 -20.72 6.71 4.20
C ILE A 138 -21.28 6.75 2.78
N SER A 139 -20.65 6.03 1.84
CA SER A 139 -21.13 5.95 0.46
C SER A 139 -22.52 5.35 0.36
N ALA A 140 -22.79 4.27 1.09
CA ALA A 140 -24.11 3.64 1.14
C ALA A 140 -25.17 4.59 1.73
N TYR A 141 -24.83 5.31 2.80
CA TYR A 141 -25.71 6.31 3.40
C TYR A 141 -26.03 7.47 2.44
N LEU A 142 -25.01 8.07 1.82
CA LEU A 142 -25.22 9.13 0.84
C LEU A 142 -26.02 8.64 -0.37
N TYR A 143 -25.73 7.44 -0.87
CA TYR A 143 -26.43 6.87 -2.01
C TYR A 143 -27.94 6.74 -1.73
N HIS A 144 -28.30 6.23 -0.55
CA HIS A 144 -29.69 6.14 -0.11
C HIS A 144 -30.34 7.54 -0.07
N GLN A 145 -29.66 8.54 0.52
CA GLN A 145 -30.20 9.89 0.61
C GLN A 145 -30.35 10.59 -0.76
N TYR A 146 -29.46 10.33 -1.72
CA TYR A 146 -29.60 10.82 -3.10
C TYR A 146 -30.74 10.14 -3.86
N TYR A 147 -30.96 8.84 -3.63
CA TYR A 147 -32.05 8.10 -4.26
C TYR A 147 -33.42 8.64 -3.82
N TYR A 148 -33.63 8.82 -2.51
CA TYR A 148 -34.88 9.38 -1.96
C TYR A 148 -35.20 10.79 -2.47
N ARG A 149 -34.18 11.64 -2.69
CA ARG A 149 -34.36 12.99 -3.26
C ARG A 149 -34.82 13.00 -4.72
N LYS A 150 -34.57 11.93 -5.48
CA LYS A 150 -35.05 11.81 -6.86
C LYS A 150 -36.49 11.30 -6.93
N VAL A 151 -36.89 10.42 -6.01
CA VAL A 151 -38.25 9.88 -5.96
C VAL A 151 -39.27 10.88 -5.41
N GLY A 152 -38.90 11.70 -4.42
CA GLY A 152 -39.78 12.75 -3.88
C GLY A 152 -39.95 14.01 -4.74
N LYS A 153 -39.53 13.97 -6.00
CA LYS A 153 -39.67 15.06 -6.99
C LYS A 153 -40.46 14.63 -8.23
N LEU A 154 -41.32 13.62 -8.09
CA LEU A 154 -42.38 13.30 -9.06
C LEU A 154 -43.68 13.98 -8.64
#